data_AF-A0A966X9L5-F1
#
_entry.id   AF-A0A966X9L5-F1
#
_cell.length_a   1.000
_cell.length_b   1.000
_cell.length_c   1.000
_cell.angle_alpha   90.00
_cell.angle_beta   90.00
_cell.angle_gamma   90.00
#
_symmetry.space_group_name_H-M   'P 1'
#
loop_
_entity.id
_entity.type
_entity.pdbx_description
1 polymer ?
#
loop_
_entity_poly.entity_id
_entity_poly.type
_entity_poly.pdbx_seq_one_letter_code
_entity_poly.pdbx_strand_id
1 'polypeptide(L)'
;MRHVTVHATRLTAEAFEPYGRVISTARADLTRKDGDFTARLHVSHRVPAVIENINRHMDHSQLFIPLGGAPVVIVVAPPDQPMNGFDPSTIVAFVADGTQAFTFDAGTWHIEPRALVS
;
A
#
# COMPACT_ATOMS: atom_id res chain seq x y z
N MET A 1 -20.38 4.35 14.33
CA MET A 1 -19.01 4.04 13.90
C MET A 1 -18.92 2.54 13.69
N ARG A 2 -18.45 2.05 12.53
CA ARG A 2 -18.33 0.61 12.24
C ARG A 2 -16.87 0.22 12.35
N HIS A 3 -16.55 -0.70 13.25
CA HIS A 3 -15.22 -1.31 13.33
C HIS A 3 -15.19 -2.56 12.45
N VAL A 4 -14.07 -2.79 11.77
CA VAL A 4 -13.78 -3.99 10.98
C VAL A 4 -12.40 -4.50 11.41
N THR A 5 -12.30 -5.79 11.71
CA THR A 5 -11.03 -6.46 11.96
C THR A 5 -10.50 -6.99 10.65
N VAL A 6 -9.30 -6.55 10.25
CA VAL A 6 -8.64 -7.00 9.02
C VAL A 6 -7.44 -7.88 9.41
N HIS A 7 -7.40 -9.11 8.91
CA HIS A 7 -6.29 -10.02 9.13
C HIS A 7 -5.29 -9.89 7.98
N ALA A 8 -4.05 -9.47 8.29
CA ALA A 8 -3.02 -9.32 7.28
C ALA A 8 -2.52 -10.69 6.79
N THR A 9 -2.42 -10.85 5.47
CA THR A 9 -1.92 -12.06 4.79
C THR A 9 -0.54 -11.83 4.18
N ARG A 10 0.14 -12.83 3.62
CA ARG A 10 1.43 -12.61 2.93
C ARG A 10 1.20 -11.83 1.63
N LEU A 11 2.06 -10.84 1.34
CA LEU A 11 2.06 -10.16 0.05
C LEU A 11 2.50 -11.10 -1.08
N THR A 12 1.66 -11.28 -2.09
CA THR A 12 2.01 -11.91 -3.38
C THR A 12 1.62 -10.98 -4.53
N ALA A 13 2.16 -11.22 -5.73
CA ALA A 13 1.83 -10.38 -6.89
C ALA A 13 0.36 -10.53 -7.31
N GLU A 14 -0.15 -11.76 -7.24
CA GLU A 14 -1.50 -12.14 -7.66
C GLU A 14 -2.57 -11.58 -6.72
N ALA A 15 -2.33 -11.62 -5.41
CA ALA A 15 -3.26 -11.09 -4.42
C ALA A 15 -3.26 -9.55 -4.36
N PHE A 16 -2.20 -8.91 -4.87
CA PHE A 16 -2.03 -7.46 -4.82
C PHE A 16 -2.40 -6.73 -6.12
N GLU A 17 -2.54 -7.47 -7.23
CA GLU A 17 -2.85 -6.95 -8.57
C GLU A 17 -4.01 -5.93 -8.63
N PRO A 18 -5.14 -6.10 -7.89
CA PRO A 18 -6.24 -5.14 -7.90
C PRO A 18 -5.93 -3.77 -7.27
N TYR A 19 -4.78 -3.65 -6.58
CA TYR A 19 -4.36 -2.46 -5.84
C TYR A 19 -3.09 -1.83 -6.42
N GLY A 20 -2.34 -2.58 -7.22
CA GLY A 20 -1.10 -2.19 -7.87
C GLY A 20 -0.16 -3.38 -8.08
N ARG A 21 1.15 -3.17 -8.01
CA ARG A 21 2.13 -4.17 -8.47
C ARG A 21 3.21 -4.46 -7.45
N VAL A 22 3.55 -5.74 -7.30
CA VAL A 22 4.74 -6.21 -6.55
C VAL A 22 5.96 -6.26 -7.47
N ILE A 23 7.10 -5.78 -6.97
CA ILE A 23 8.40 -5.73 -7.64
C ILE A 23 9.42 -6.42 -6.72
N SER A 24 9.64 -7.72 -6.93
CA SER A 24 10.42 -8.57 -6.02
C SER A 24 11.91 -8.68 -6.41
N THR A 25 12.23 -9.28 -7.55
CA THR A 25 13.60 -9.72 -7.88
C THR A 25 14.02 -9.47 -9.33
N ALA A 26 13.13 -8.92 -10.17
CA ALA A 26 13.43 -8.56 -11.55
C ALA A 26 13.69 -7.05 -11.67
N ARG A 27 14.56 -6.67 -12.63
CA ARG A 27 14.61 -5.28 -13.10
C ARG A 27 13.23 -4.90 -13.65
N ALA A 28 12.61 -3.88 -13.07
CA ALA A 28 11.38 -3.29 -13.56
C ALA A 28 11.69 -1.91 -14.13
N ASP A 29 11.40 -1.71 -15.41
CA ASP A 29 11.49 -0.38 -16.01
C ASP A 29 10.23 0.43 -15.60
N LEU A 30 10.46 1.58 -14.97
CA LEU A 30 9.41 2.48 -14.49
C LEU A 30 9.15 3.55 -15.55
N THR A 31 7.95 3.55 -16.13
CA THR A 31 7.56 4.51 -17.17
C THR A 31 6.66 5.60 -16.61
N ARG A 32 7.18 6.83 -16.57
CA ARG A 32 6.48 8.04 -16.14
C ARG A 32 5.81 8.69 -17.36
N LYS A 33 4.47 8.57 -17.49
CA LYS A 33 3.71 9.14 -18.63
C LYS A 33 3.86 10.66 -18.69
N ASP A 34 3.34 11.35 -17.68
CA ASP A 34 3.29 12.82 -17.55
C ASP A 34 3.70 13.26 -16.14
N GLY A 35 4.00 14.56 -15.96
CA GLY A 35 4.32 15.16 -14.65
C GLY A 35 5.69 14.77 -14.07
N ASP A 36 6.17 15.51 -13.06
CA ASP A 36 7.44 15.18 -12.41
C ASP A 36 7.29 14.06 -11.37
N PHE A 37 8.38 13.32 -11.11
CA PHE A 37 8.43 12.38 -10.00
C PHE A 37 9.12 13.01 -8.78
N THR A 38 8.76 12.57 -7.58
CA THR A 38 9.51 12.90 -6.37
C THR A 38 9.97 11.62 -5.68
N ALA A 39 11.20 11.65 -5.16
CA ALA A 39 11.75 10.58 -4.32
C ALA A 39 11.93 11.13 -2.91
N ARG A 40 11.54 10.35 -1.89
CA ARG A 40 11.63 10.74 -0.47
C ARG A 40 12.10 9.55 0.36
N LEU A 41 13.02 9.80 1.27
CA LEU A 41 13.40 8.85 2.31
C LEU A 41 12.67 9.21 3.60
N HIS A 42 12.05 8.23 4.24
CA HIS A 42 11.39 8.36 5.53
C HIS A 42 11.61 7.09 6.36
N VAL A 43 11.47 7.20 7.68
CA VAL A 43 11.45 6.05 8.59
C VAL A 43 9.99 5.62 8.77
N SER A 44 9.68 4.35 8.49
CA SER A 44 8.33 3.83 8.69
C SER A 44 8.02 3.67 10.18
N HIS A 45 6.92 4.28 10.63
CA HIS A 45 6.43 4.11 12.00
C HIS A 45 5.64 2.80 12.14
N ARG A 46 5.63 2.24 13.36
CA ARG A 46 4.87 1.01 13.68
C ARG A 46 3.37 1.19 13.40
N VAL A 47 2.72 0.12 12.94
CA VAL A 47 1.26 0.11 12.71
C VAL A 47 0.51 0.45 14.02
N PRO A 48 -0.42 1.42 14.00
CA PRO A 48 -1.19 1.77 15.19
C PRO A 48 -2.23 0.68 15.50
N ALA A 49 -2.72 0.63 16.74
CA ALA A 49 -3.76 -0.32 17.15
C ALA A 49 -5.12 -0.06 16.47
N VAL A 50 -5.38 1.18 16.03
CA VAL A 50 -6.57 1.60 15.30
C VAL A 50 -6.13 2.48 14.13
N ILE A 51 -6.74 2.28 12.97
CA ILE A 51 -6.58 3.13 11.78
C ILE A 51 -7.91 3.85 11.55
N GLU A 52 -7.91 5.17 11.66
CA GLU A 52 -9.13 5.99 11.57
C GLU A 52 -9.31 6.65 10.19
N ASN A 53 -8.26 6.70 9.38
CA ASN A 53 -8.23 7.38 8.09
C ASN A 53 -7.55 6.51 7.03
N ILE A 54 -8.06 6.57 5.80
CA ILE A 54 -7.50 5.97 4.60
C ILE A 54 -7.58 7.01 3.47
N ASN A 55 -6.57 7.07 2.59
CA ASN A 55 -6.46 8.08 1.54
C ASN A 55 -6.29 7.43 0.17
N ARG A 56 -6.39 8.21 -0.90
CA ARG A 56 -6.00 7.78 -2.25
C ARG A 56 -5.47 8.95 -3.07
N HIS A 57 -4.71 8.62 -4.12
CA HIS A 57 -4.17 9.59 -5.08
C HIS A 57 -4.74 9.29 -6.47
N MET A 58 -5.43 10.25 -7.08
CA MET A 58 -6.10 10.04 -8.38
C MET A 58 -5.22 10.39 -9.59
N ASP A 59 -4.10 11.07 -9.34
CA ASP A 59 -3.23 11.73 -10.30
C ASP A 59 -1.86 11.04 -10.46
N HIS A 60 -1.48 10.18 -9.53
CA HIS A 60 -0.21 9.44 -9.56
C HIS A 60 -0.28 8.07 -8.91
N SER A 61 0.59 7.15 -9.35
CA SER A 61 0.96 5.92 -8.64
C SER A 61 2.06 6.21 -7.61
N GLN A 62 2.16 5.42 -6.55
CA GLN A 62 3.19 5.60 -5.51
C GLN A 62 4.00 4.32 -5.29
N LEU A 63 5.33 4.41 -5.44
CA LEU A 63 6.28 3.30 -5.26
C LEU A 63 6.92 3.34 -3.87
N PHE A 64 6.89 2.21 -3.17
CA PHE A 64 7.62 1.98 -1.93
C PHE A 64 8.71 0.92 -2.16
N ILE A 65 9.93 1.22 -1.72
CA ILE A 65 11.09 0.32 -1.78
C ILE A 65 11.64 0.15 -0.36
N PRO A 66 11.67 -1.08 0.21
CA PRO A 66 12.28 -1.32 1.50
C PRO A 66 13.80 -1.19 1.40
N LEU A 67 14.40 -0.29 2.20
CA LEU A 67 15.86 -0.11 2.23
C LEU A 67 16.55 -0.83 3.41
N GLY A 68 15.79 -1.14 4.48
CA GLY A 68 16.30 -1.79 5.69
C GLY A 68 15.93 -3.27 5.84
N GLY A 69 15.24 -3.87 4.87
CA GLY A 69 14.80 -5.27 4.94
C GLY A 69 13.73 -5.58 6.00
N ALA A 70 13.20 -4.58 6.70
CA ALA A 70 12.19 -4.76 7.74
C ALA A 70 10.79 -5.01 7.15
N PRO A 71 9.97 -5.90 7.74
CA PRO A 71 8.63 -6.19 7.25
C PRO A 71 7.66 -5.04 7.52
N VAL A 72 6.80 -4.76 6.54
CA VAL A 72 5.77 -3.71 6.61
C VAL A 72 4.37 -4.27 6.38
N VAL A 73 3.39 -3.67 7.06
CA VAL A 73 1.97 -3.86 6.81
C VAL A 73 1.51 -2.85 5.77
N ILE A 74 0.90 -3.38 4.72
CA ILE A 74 0.19 -2.66 3.67
C ILE A 74 -1.30 -2.83 3.97
N VAL A 75 -2.06 -1.73 4.02
CA VAL A 75 -3.53 -1.77 4.19
C VAL A 75 -4.14 -1.00 3.03
N VAL A 76 -5.02 -1.66 2.27
CA VAL A 76 -5.56 -1.15 1.00
C VAL A 76 -7.06 -1.47 0.84
N ALA A 77 -7.74 -0.72 -0.02
CA ALA A 77 -9.08 -1.07 -0.52
C ALA A 77 -9.21 -0.75 -2.02
N PRO A 78 -10.14 -1.41 -2.75
CA PRO A 78 -10.25 -1.31 -4.21
C PRO A 78 -10.47 0.12 -4.72
N PRO A 79 -9.86 0.52 -5.85
CA PRO A 79 -9.92 1.89 -6.36
C PRO A 79 -11.32 2.37 -6.75
N ASP A 80 -12.25 1.45 -7.03
CA ASP A 80 -13.65 1.73 -7.36
C ASP A 80 -14.51 2.11 -6.14
N GLN A 81 -14.01 1.93 -4.90
CA GLN A 81 -14.74 2.33 -3.71
C GLN A 81 -15.03 3.85 -3.71
N PRO A 82 -16.29 4.26 -3.46
CA PRO A 82 -16.67 5.66 -3.46
C PRO A 82 -16.18 6.36 -2.19
N MET A 83 -15.88 7.66 -2.28
CA MET A 83 -15.52 8.46 -1.09
C MET A 83 -16.70 8.62 -0.13
N ASN A 84 -17.89 8.89 -0.68
CA ASN A 84 -19.14 8.94 0.07
C ASN A 84 -19.77 7.55 0.06
N GLY A 85 -19.95 6.93 1.24
CA GLY A 85 -20.45 5.56 1.34
C GLY A 85 -19.39 4.47 1.13
N PHE A 86 -18.10 4.81 1.29
CA PHE A 86 -17.00 3.85 1.39
C PHE A 86 -17.36 2.70 2.35
N ASP A 87 -17.21 1.45 1.94
CA ASP A 87 -17.43 0.29 2.82
C ASP A 87 -16.09 -0.22 3.40
N PRO A 88 -15.84 -0.06 4.72
CA PRO A 88 -14.64 -0.57 5.36
C PRO A 88 -14.49 -2.09 5.32
N SER A 89 -15.55 -2.85 4.95
CA SER A 89 -15.45 -4.30 4.78
C SER A 89 -14.64 -4.72 3.54
N THR A 90 -14.39 -3.80 2.61
CA THR A 90 -13.55 -4.00 1.43
C THR A 90 -12.05 -3.82 1.69
N ILE A 91 -11.67 -3.39 2.90
CA ILE A 91 -10.27 -3.22 3.28
C ILE A 91 -9.62 -4.59 3.46
N VAL A 92 -8.48 -4.78 2.81
CA VAL A 92 -7.58 -5.92 2.99
C VAL A 92 -6.22 -5.46 3.51
N ALA A 93 -5.45 -6.39 4.08
CA ALA A 93 -4.10 -6.12 4.53
C ALA A 93 -3.12 -7.21 4.10
N PHE A 94 -1.88 -6.78 3.81
CA PHE A 94 -0.78 -7.63 3.42
C PHE A 94 0.47 -7.33 4.27
N VAL A 95 1.30 -8.34 4.48
CA VAL A 95 2.64 -8.21 5.04
C VAL A 95 3.64 -8.40 3.90
N ALA A 96 4.36 -7.32 3.56
CA ALA A 96 5.57 -7.40 2.76
C ALA A 96 6.72 -7.79 3.68
N ASP A 97 7.54 -8.77 3.28
CA ASP A 97 8.61 -9.31 4.12
C ASP A 97 9.90 -8.46 4.14
N GLY A 98 9.87 -7.27 3.55
CA GLY A 98 11.02 -6.37 3.44
C GLY A 98 11.94 -6.68 2.25
N THR A 99 11.69 -7.74 1.48
CA THR A 99 12.46 -8.06 0.25
C THR A 99 11.78 -7.55 -1.03
N GLN A 100 10.52 -7.12 -0.95
CA GLN A 100 9.68 -6.74 -2.07
C GLN A 100 9.43 -5.22 -2.07
N ALA A 101 9.72 -4.55 -3.20
CA ALA A 101 9.15 -3.24 -3.49
C ALA A 101 7.72 -3.40 -4.05
N PHE A 102 6.91 -2.34 -4.01
CA PHE A 102 5.55 -2.37 -4.53
C PHE A 102 5.03 -0.98 -4.92
N THR A 103 4.14 -0.92 -5.91
CA THR A 103 3.39 0.30 -6.28
C THR A 103 1.94 0.22 -5.83
N PHE A 104 1.40 1.32 -5.34
CA PHE A 104 -0.04 1.56 -5.40
C PHE A 104 -0.37 2.18 -6.76
N ASP A 105 -1.42 1.67 -7.40
CA ASP A 105 -1.97 2.27 -8.62
C ASP A 105 -2.83 3.51 -8.29
N ALA A 106 -3.00 4.36 -9.29
CA ALA A 106 -3.81 5.57 -9.14
C ALA A 106 -5.26 5.20 -8.79
N GLY A 107 -5.80 5.84 -7.75
CA GLY A 107 -7.14 5.60 -7.22
C GLY A 107 -7.19 4.56 -6.09
N THR A 108 -6.17 3.72 -5.91
CA THR A 108 -6.14 2.71 -4.82
C THR A 108 -6.19 3.40 -3.46
N TRP A 109 -7.15 3.00 -2.62
CA TRP A 109 -7.22 3.46 -1.24
C TRP A 109 -6.14 2.77 -0.41
N HIS A 110 -5.39 3.54 0.38
CA HIS A 110 -4.30 3.04 1.20
C HIS A 110 -3.98 3.98 2.38
N ILE A 111 -3.19 3.48 3.32
CA ILE A 111 -2.41 4.30 4.25
C ILE A 111 -0.93 4.27 3.86
N GLU A 112 -0.11 5.15 4.43
CA GLU A 112 1.34 4.96 4.35
C GLU A 112 1.74 3.60 4.95
N PRO A 113 2.55 2.77 4.27
CA PRO A 113 2.99 1.47 4.78
C PRO A 113 3.65 1.59 6.15
N ARG A 114 3.24 0.72 7.07
CA ARG A 114 3.63 0.78 8.48
C ARG A 114 4.58 -0.35 8.85
N ALA A 115 5.55 -0.10 9.71
CA ALA A 115 6.41 -1.17 10.23
C ALA A 115 5.57 -2.17 11.04
N LEU A 116 5.77 -3.47 10.82
CA LEU A 116 5.08 -4.53 11.56
C LEU A 116 5.65 -4.68 12.98
N VAL A 117 6.96 -4.50 13.11
CA VAL A 117 7.72 -4.53 14.37
C VAL A 117 8.36 -3.16 14.63
N SER A 118 8.75 -2.92 15.88
CA SER A 118 9.45 -1.71 16.35
C SER A 118 10.96 -1.83 16.19
#